data_AF-A0A1Q3DC49-F1
#
_entry.id   AF-A0A1Q3DC49-F1
#
_cell.length_a   1.000
_cell.length_b   1.000
_cell.length_c   1.000
_cell.angle_alpha   90.00
_cell.angle_beta   90.00
_cell.angle_gamma   90.00
#
_symmetry.space_group_name_H-M   'P 1'
#
loop_
_entity.id
_entity.type
_entity.pdbx_description
1 polymer ?
#
loop_
_entity_poly.entity_id
_entity_poly.type
_entity_poly.pdbx_seq_one_letter_code
_entity_poly.pdbx_strand_id
1 'polypeptide(L)'
;NYGVWSHAMLIALTDKNKQGFVTGSCKKPEPESPNLHQWERCNAIALSWIMNNVSKEIFNGIIYSTDVSSIWKDLRERYNKINGSRIFSLHREIVCCTQGTLTISAY
;
A
#
# COMPACT_ATOMS: atom_id res chain seq x y z
N ASN A 1 5.17 -8.28 3.32
CA ASN A 1 5.95 -7.02 3.35
C ASN A 1 5.12 -5.76 3.05
N TYR A 2 3.98 -5.86 2.36
CA TYR A 2 3.16 -4.67 2.06
C TYR A 2 2.75 -3.85 3.29
N GLY A 3 2.38 -4.48 4.41
CA GLY A 3 1.94 -3.75 5.61
C GLY A 3 3.01 -2.84 6.21
N VAL A 4 4.27 -3.28 6.23
CA VAL A 4 5.40 -2.47 6.71
C VAL A 4 5.66 -1.31 5.75
N TRP A 5 5.72 -1.60 4.46
CA TRP A 5 5.92 -0.59 3.42
C TRP A 5 4.81 0.47 3.40
N SER A 6 3.54 0.05 3.44
CA SER A 6 2.40 0.96 3.37
C SER A 6 2.32 1.85 4.61
N HIS A 7 2.66 1.31 5.78
CA HIS A 7 2.77 2.11 7.01
C HIS A 7 3.89 3.14 6.93
N ALA A 8 5.10 2.73 6.51
CA ALA A 8 6.24 3.65 6.35
C ALA A 8 5.94 4.75 5.31
N MET A 9 5.33 4.39 4.18
CA MET A 9 4.93 5.34 3.15
C MET A 9 3.87 6.32 3.66
N LEU A 10 2.89 5.84 4.43
CA LEU A 10 1.86 6.70 5.03
C LEU A 10 2.50 7.73 5.97
N ILE A 11 3.46 7.33 6.80
CA ILE A 11 4.20 8.24 7.68
C ILE A 11 4.95 9.31 6.86
N ALA A 12 5.68 8.90 5.83
CA ALA A 12 6.44 9.82 4.97
C ALA A 12 5.53 10.83 4.24
N LEU A 13 4.32 10.42 3.85
CA LEU A 13 3.31 11.29 3.25
C LEU A 13 2.66 12.23 4.28
N THR A 14 2.51 11.77 5.52
CA THR A 14 1.94 12.56 6.62
C THR A 14 2.88 13.69 7.03
N ASP A 15 4.18 13.41 7.15
CA ASP A 15 5.26 14.41 7.37
C ASP A 15 5.17 15.59 6.39
N LYS A 16 4.66 15.34 5.18
CA LYS A 16 4.62 16.31 4.08
C LYS A 16 3.23 16.89 3.80
N ASN A 17 2.25 16.61 4.68
CA ASN A 17 0.85 16.99 4.49
C ASN A 17 0.27 16.52 3.15
N LYS A 18 0.60 15.30 2.73
CA LYS A 18 0.11 14.67 1.49
C LYS A 18 -0.72 13.41 1.71
N GLN A 19 -0.93 12.98 2.96
CA GLN A 19 -1.75 11.81 3.27
C GLN A 19 -3.15 11.89 2.62
N GLY A 20 -3.78 13.06 2.61
CA GLY A 20 -5.11 13.26 2.04
C GLY A 20 -5.22 12.89 0.55
N PHE A 21 -4.11 12.94 -0.20
CA PHE A 21 -4.08 12.57 -1.62
C PHE A 21 -4.12 11.06 -1.82
N VAL A 22 -3.50 10.27 -0.93
CA VAL A 22 -3.55 8.80 -1.02
C VAL A 22 -4.80 8.21 -0.39
N THR A 23 -5.38 8.86 0.62
CA THR A 23 -6.64 8.43 1.25
C THR A 23 -7.87 8.86 0.46
N GLY A 24 -7.72 9.72 -0.55
CA GLY A 24 -8.82 10.30 -1.32
C GLY A 24 -9.60 11.39 -0.58
N SER A 25 -9.13 11.84 0.59
CA SER A 25 -9.74 12.94 1.33
C SER A 25 -9.55 14.28 0.61
N CYS A 26 -8.42 14.47 -0.08
CA CYS A 26 -8.15 15.61 -0.96
C CYS A 26 -8.63 15.29 -2.38
N LYS A 27 -9.92 15.52 -2.65
CA LYS A 27 -10.51 15.31 -3.97
C LYS A 27 -9.93 16.25 -5.02
N LYS A 28 -9.85 15.78 -6.26
CA LYS A 28 -9.50 16.60 -7.41
C LYS A 28 -10.51 17.76 -7.53
N PRO A 29 -10.06 19.03 -7.56
CA PRO A 29 -10.94 20.17 -7.79
C PRO A 29 -11.53 20.17 -9.20
N GLU A 30 -12.60 20.96 -9.39
CA GLU A 30 -13.17 21.22 -10.71
C GLU A 30 -12.15 21.87 -11.66
N PRO A 31 -12.27 21.67 -12.99
CA PRO A 31 -11.33 22.20 -13.98
C PRO A 31 -11.08 23.70 -13.89
N GLU A 32 -12.09 24.49 -13.51
CA GLU A 32 -12.04 25.95 -13.39
C GLU A 32 -11.53 26.43 -12.03
N SER A 33 -11.22 25.50 -11.11
CA SER A 33 -10.77 25.86 -9.77
C SER A 33 -9.35 26.45 -9.80
N PRO A 34 -9.10 27.58 -9.11
CA PRO A 34 -7.75 28.11 -8.96
C PRO A 34 -6.80 27.14 -8.22
N ASN A 35 -7.35 26.15 -7.51
CA ASN A 35 -6.58 25.16 -6.77
C ASN A 35 -6.20 23.93 -7.60
N LEU A 36 -6.67 23.79 -8.84
CA LEU A 36 -6.41 22.60 -9.67
C LEU A 36 -4.91 22.37 -9.88
N HIS A 37 -4.19 23.39 -10.33
CA HIS A 37 -2.74 23.29 -10.58
C HIS A 37 -1.97 22.91 -9.30
N GLN A 38 -2.37 23.47 -8.16
CA GLN A 38 -1.76 23.15 -6.87
C GLN A 38 -2.04 21.69 -6.46
N TRP A 39 -3.26 21.20 -6.72
CA TRP A 39 -3.63 19.81 -6.50
C TRP A 39 -2.83 18.88 -7.40
N GLU A 40 -2.72 19.17 -8.70
CA GLU A 40 -1.97 18.37 -9.67
C GLU A 40 -0.49 18.26 -9.29
N ARG A 41 0.13 19.35 -8.85
CA ARG A 41 1.50 19.35 -8.33
C ARG A 41 1.64 18.44 -7.11
N CYS A 42 0.72 18.52 -6.15
CA CYS A 42 0.75 17.68 -4.96
C CYS A 42 0.53 16.20 -5.29
N ASN A 43 -0.38 15.90 -6.22
CA ASN A 43 -0.62 14.56 -6.72
C ASN A 43 0.62 13.99 -7.43
N ALA A 44 1.27 14.77 -8.30
CA ALA A 44 2.51 14.35 -8.99
C ALA A 44 3.65 14.05 -8.00
N ILE A 45 3.80 14.86 -6.96
CA ILE A 45 4.79 14.61 -5.89
C ILE A 45 4.48 13.28 -5.19
N ALA A 46 3.23 13.04 -4.80
CA ALA A 46 2.84 11.79 -4.15
C ALA A 46 3.03 10.57 -5.08
N LEU A 47 2.70 10.69 -6.37
CA LEU A 47 2.99 9.68 -7.39
C LEU A 47 4.49 9.34 -7.43
N SER A 48 5.35 10.35 -7.51
CA SER A 48 6.80 10.16 -7.57
C SER A 48 7.33 9.40 -6.35
N TRP A 49 6.82 9.66 -5.15
CA TRP A 49 7.27 8.94 -3.96
C TRP A 49 6.83 7.48 -3.97
N ILE A 50 5.61 7.19 -4.39
CA ILE A 50 5.17 5.80 -4.52
C ILE A 50 6.03 5.10 -5.57
N MET A 51 6.17 5.69 -6.76
CA MET A 51 6.95 5.13 -7.87
C MET A 51 8.41 4.84 -7.49
N ASN A 52 9.05 5.73 -6.73
CA ASN A 52 10.43 5.56 -6.29
C ASN A 52 10.62 4.52 -5.18
N ASN A 53 9.55 4.10 -4.51
CA ASN A 53 9.60 3.19 -3.36
C ASN A 53 8.95 1.83 -3.63
N VAL A 54 8.57 1.53 -4.87
CA VAL A 54 8.04 0.22 -5.26
C VAL A 54 9.05 -0.56 -6.09
N SER A 55 8.86 -1.88 -6.21
CA SER A 55 9.67 -2.70 -7.11
C SER A 55 9.42 -2.32 -8.58
N LYS A 56 10.38 -2.62 -9.46
CA LYS A 56 10.27 -2.36 -10.91
C LYS A 56 9.02 -2.99 -11.54
N GLU A 57 8.64 -4.17 -11.08
CA GLU A 57 7.45 -4.87 -11.54
C GLU A 57 6.16 -4.09 -11.22
N ILE A 58 6.05 -3.57 -9.99
CA ILE A 58 4.92 -2.73 -9.58
C ILE A 58 4.96 -1.39 -10.32
N PHE A 59 6.14 -0.78 -10.43
CA PHE A 59 6.36 0.49 -11.13
C PHE A 59 5.81 0.46 -12.55
N ASN A 60 6.14 -0.59 -13.33
CA ASN A 60 5.67 -0.73 -14.71
C ASN A 60 4.14 -0.81 -14.81
N GLY A 61 3.47 -1.34 -13.79
CA GLY A 61 2.01 -1.40 -13.73
C GLY A 61 1.34 -0.07 -13.36
N ILE A 62 2.07 0.89 -12.81
CA ILE A 62 1.52 2.16 -12.30
C ILE A 62 2.04 3.41 -13.02
N ILE A 63 3.06 3.29 -13.86
CA ILE A 63 3.78 4.44 -14.48
C ILE A 63 2.86 5.41 -15.25
N TYR A 64 1.81 4.91 -15.89
CA TYR A 64 0.86 5.74 -16.68
C TYR A 64 -0.34 6.23 -15.87
N SER A 65 -0.39 5.96 -14.57
CA SER A 65 -1.50 6.39 -13.72
C SER A 65 -1.38 7.87 -13.36
N THR A 66 -2.48 8.60 -13.46
CA THR A 66 -2.54 10.04 -13.20
C THR A 66 -3.09 10.40 -11.83
N ASP A 67 -3.65 9.43 -11.09
CA ASP A 67 -4.26 9.63 -9.79
C ASP A 67 -3.62 8.74 -8.73
N VAL A 68 -3.02 9.38 -7.72
CA VAL A 68 -2.29 8.68 -6.65
C VAL A 68 -3.23 7.88 -5.75
N SER A 69 -4.47 8.36 -5.53
CA SER A 69 -5.48 7.68 -4.71
C SER A 69 -5.87 6.33 -5.32
N SER A 70 -6.04 6.29 -6.64
CA SER A 70 -6.34 5.07 -7.40
C SER A 70 -5.23 4.03 -7.25
N ILE A 71 -3.98 4.43 -7.47
CA ILE A 71 -2.81 3.55 -7.28
C ILE A 71 -2.75 3.04 -5.84
N TRP A 72 -2.94 3.91 -4.86
CA TRP A 72 -2.90 3.53 -3.45
C TRP A 72 -3.94 2.47 -3.11
N LYS A 73 -5.18 2.66 -3.58
CA LYS A 73 -6.28 1.72 -3.40
C LYS A 73 -6.00 0.38 -4.07
N ASP A 74 -5.51 0.41 -5.30
CA ASP A 74 -5.18 -0.77 -6.08
C ASP A 74 -4.03 -1.58 -5.43
N LEU A 75 -2.95 -0.93 -5.00
CA LEU A 75 -1.86 -1.58 -4.27
C LEU A 75 -2.37 -2.23 -2.97
N ARG A 76 -3.29 -1.55 -2.27
CA ARG A 76 -3.94 -2.10 -1.09
C ARG A 76 -4.76 -3.33 -1.41
N GLU A 77 -5.59 -3.29 -2.45
CA GLU A 77 -6.41 -4.43 -2.82
C GLU A 77 -5.58 -5.64 -3.23
N ARG A 78 -4.58 -5.44 -4.10
CA ARG A 78 -3.73 -6.51 -4.62
C ARG A 78 -2.87 -7.12 -3.53
N TYR A 79 -2.14 -6.30 -2.76
CA TYR A 79 -1.11 -6.82 -1.87
C TYR A 79 -1.57 -7.01 -0.42
N ASN A 80 -2.60 -6.32 0.07
CA ASN A 80 -3.06 -6.52 1.45
C ASN A 80 -3.67 -7.92 1.63
N LYS A 81 -4.56 -8.34 0.71
CA LYS A 81 -5.22 -9.65 0.75
C LYS A 81 -4.21 -10.80 0.65
N ILE A 82 -3.27 -10.71 -0.29
CA ILE A 82 -2.23 -11.73 -0.51
C ILE A 82 -1.28 -11.83 0.69
N ASN A 83 -0.89 -10.71 1.31
CA ASN A 83 -0.06 -10.77 2.50
C ASN A 83 -0.82 -11.37 3.69
N GLY A 84 -2.11 -11.05 3.87
CA GLY A 84 -2.94 -11.63 4.93
C GLY A 84 -3.08 -13.15 4.81
N SER A 85 -3.39 -13.66 3.60
CA SER A 85 -3.53 -15.11 3.38
C SER A 85 -2.21 -15.85 3.61
N ARG A 86 -1.08 -15.33 3.14
CA ARG A 86 0.25 -15.94 3.36
C ARG A 86 0.64 -15.95 4.83
N ILE A 87 0.41 -14.86 5.56
CA ILE A 87 0.66 -14.79 7.00
C ILE A 87 -0.20 -15.84 7.73
N PHE A 88 -1.48 -15.94 7.41
CA PHE A 88 -2.38 -16.92 8.01
C PHE A 88 -1.95 -18.37 7.73
N SER A 89 -1.60 -18.69 6.48
CA SER A 89 -1.11 -20.03 6.13
C SER A 89 0.17 -20.39 6.87
N LEU A 90 1.13 -19.46 6.99
CA LEU A 90 2.36 -19.67 7.75
C LEU A 90 2.07 -19.89 9.25
N HIS A 91 1.18 -19.10 9.85
CA HIS A 91 0.76 -19.33 11.24
C HIS A 91 0.11 -20.70 11.41
N ARG A 92 -0.75 -21.13 10.47
CA ARG A 92 -1.38 -22.45 10.50
C ARG A 92 -0.35 -23.57 10.37
N GLU A 93 0.62 -23.45 9.47
CA GLU A 93 1.72 -24.41 9.32
C GLU A 93 2.56 -24.50 10.59
N ILE A 94 2.95 -23.38 11.20
CA ILE A 94 3.69 -23.36 12.48
C ILE A 94 2.88 -24.08 13.57
N VAL A 95 1.60 -23.74 13.73
CA VAL A 95 0.72 -24.37 14.73
C VAL A 95 0.56 -25.88 14.45
N CYS A 96 0.31 -26.27 13.20
CA CYS A 96 0.23 -27.68 12.81
C CYS A 96 1.56 -28.43 12.97
N CYS A 97 2.71 -27.81 12.70
CA CYS A 97 4.03 -28.40 12.90
C CYS A 97 4.34 -28.59 14.37
N THR A 98 4.00 -27.62 15.23
CA THR A 98 4.10 -27.77 16.70
C THR A 98 3.15 -28.84 17.23
N GLN A 99 2.02 -29.08 16.56
CA GLN A 99 1.06 -30.11 16.96
C GLN A 99 1.37 -31.50 16.36
N GLY A 100 2.04 -31.56 15.20
CA GLY A 100 2.42 -32.81 14.51
C GLY A 100 3.73 -33.44 14.98
N THR A 101 4.55 -32.72 15.75
CA THR A 101 5.77 -33.27 16.39
C THR A 101 5.61 -33.55 17.89
N LEU A 102 4.42 -33.29 18.45
CA LEU A 102 4.09 -33.63 19.83
C LEU A 102 3.05 -34.76 19.87
N THR A 103 3.50 -35.98 19.59
CA THR A 103 2.88 -37.16 20.21
C THR A 103 3.25 -37.17 21.69
N ILE A 104 2.56 -36.35 22.50
CA ILE A 104 2.50 -36.58 23.95
C ILE A 104 1.44 -37.66 24.17
N SER A 105 1.78 -38.90 23.84
CA SER A 105 1.13 -40.12 24.35
C SER A 105 2.00 -41.33 24.02
N ALA A 106 3.27 -41.26 24.42
CA ALA A 106 4.10 -42.43 24.69
C ALA A 106 4.75 -42.21 26.06
N TYR A 107 3.90 -42.14 27.09
CA TYR A 107 4.22 -42.53 28.47
C TYR A 107 2.93 -42.88 29.19
#